data_AF-A0A351SKL1-F1
#
_entry.id   AF-A0A351SKL1-F1
#
_cell.length_a   1.000
_cell.length_b   1.000
_cell.length_c   1.000
_cell.angle_alpha   90.00
_cell.angle_beta   90.00
_cell.angle_gamma   90.00
#
_symmetry.space_group_name_H-M   'P 1'
#
loop_
_entity.id
_entity.type
_entity.pdbx_description
1 polymer ?
#
loop_
_entity_poly.entity_id
_entity_poly.type
_entity_poly.pdbx_seq_one_letter_code
_entity_poly.pdbx_strand_id
1 'polypeptide(L)'
;ARQPYVKQLFSQEEGVFIAVTDYMKALPNSIARWMPPHYETLGTDGYGLSESRQSLRDYFEVSAQCIVQTAVSILFRAGHIDKKQLDKHWPGHE
;
A
#
# COMPACT_ATOMS: atom_id res chain seq x y z
N ALA A 1 -3.49 12.13 -27.81
CA ALA A 1 -4.38 11.19 -27.09
C ALA A 1 -4.83 11.84 -25.79
N ARG A 2 -6.07 11.59 -25.33
CA ARG A 2 -6.58 12.13 -24.05
C ARG A 2 -5.87 11.45 -22.88
N GLN A 3 -5.40 12.23 -21.90
CA GLN A 3 -4.79 11.68 -20.69
C GLN A 3 -5.86 10.96 -19.84
N PRO A 4 -5.58 9.76 -19.30
CA PRO A 4 -6.48 9.04 -18.40
C PRO A 4 -6.86 9.90 -17.19
N TYR A 5 -8.13 9.88 -16.80
CA TYR A 5 -8.67 10.76 -15.74
C TYR A 5 -7.96 10.55 -14.40
N VAL A 6 -7.69 9.30 -14.02
CA VAL A 6 -6.95 8.99 -12.78
C VAL A 6 -5.56 9.65 -12.77
N LYS A 7 -4.84 9.66 -13.91
CA LYS A 7 -3.54 10.32 -14.01
C LYS A 7 -3.66 11.86 -13.88
N GLN A 8 -4.80 12.44 -14.22
CA GLN A 8 -5.06 13.87 -14.03
C GLN A 8 -5.28 14.19 -12.54
N LEU A 9 -6.03 13.34 -11.83
CA LEU A 9 -6.30 13.50 -10.39
C LEU A 9 -5.00 13.56 -9.57
N PHE A 10 -4.00 12.75 -9.92
CA PHE A 10 -2.71 12.71 -9.21
C PHE A 10 -1.62 13.59 -9.83
N SER A 11 -1.97 14.52 -10.73
CA SER A 11 -0.98 15.29 -11.49
C SER A 11 -0.16 16.29 -10.67
N GLN A 12 -0.63 16.65 -9.48
CA GLN A 12 0.02 17.59 -8.55
C GLN A 12 0.39 16.92 -7.21
N GLU A 13 0.26 15.60 -7.13
CA GLU A 13 0.52 14.84 -5.92
C GLU A 13 1.93 14.24 -5.94
N GLU A 14 2.63 14.34 -4.82
CA GLU A 14 3.96 13.78 -4.62
C GLU A 14 3.98 12.88 -3.39
N GLY A 15 4.88 11.91 -3.36
CA GLY A 15 5.08 11.00 -2.25
C GLY A 15 4.80 9.54 -2.60
N VAL A 16 4.27 8.80 -1.62
CA VAL A 16 4.01 7.37 -1.73
C VAL A 16 2.51 7.10 -1.71
N PHE A 17 2.06 6.08 -2.44
CA PHE A 17 0.64 5.82 -2.65
C PHE A 17 0.34 4.38 -2.28
N ILE A 18 -0.69 4.16 -1.47
CA ILE A 18 -1.10 2.82 -1.03
C ILE A 18 -2.59 2.67 -1.32
N ALA A 19 -2.97 1.66 -2.09
CA ALA A 19 -4.36 1.25 -2.22
C ALA A 19 -4.61 -0.01 -1.40
N VAL A 20 -5.69 0.02 -0.61
CA VAL A 20 -6.07 -1.08 0.28
C VAL A 20 -7.51 -1.44 -0.02
N THR A 21 -7.80 -2.72 -0.21
CA THR A 21 -9.14 -3.17 -0.54
C THR A 21 -9.48 -4.47 0.19
N ASP A 22 -10.77 -4.70 0.46
CA ASP A 22 -11.28 -5.99 0.93
C ASP A 22 -11.45 -7.01 -0.22
N TYR A 23 -10.90 -6.71 -1.40
CA TYR A 23 -10.76 -7.60 -2.56
C TYR A 23 -9.27 -7.92 -2.81
N MET A 24 -9.03 -8.83 -3.76
CA MET A 24 -7.68 -9.18 -4.23
C MET A 24 -6.93 -7.96 -4.79
N LYS A 25 -5.60 -7.95 -4.65
CA LYS A 25 -4.69 -6.92 -5.20
C LYS A 25 -4.86 -6.71 -6.71
N ALA A 26 -5.38 -7.68 -7.44
CA ALA A 26 -5.72 -7.56 -8.85
C ALA A 26 -6.63 -6.34 -9.17
N LEU A 27 -7.56 -6.00 -8.27
CA LEU A 27 -8.46 -4.87 -8.44
C LEU A 27 -7.72 -3.52 -8.50
N PRO A 28 -6.99 -3.09 -7.45
CA PRO A 28 -6.21 -1.86 -7.52
C PRO A 28 -5.07 -1.94 -8.54
N ASN A 29 -4.49 -3.12 -8.78
CA ASN A 29 -3.45 -3.29 -9.81
C ASN A 29 -3.96 -3.03 -11.24
N SER A 30 -5.27 -3.14 -11.49
CA SER A 30 -5.87 -2.83 -12.81
C SER A 30 -5.63 -1.39 -13.26
N ILE A 31 -5.38 -0.46 -12.32
CA ILE A 31 -5.09 0.95 -12.62
C ILE A 31 -3.62 1.36 -12.41
N ALA A 32 -2.76 0.44 -11.94
CA ALA A 32 -1.40 0.75 -11.51
C ALA A 32 -0.56 1.48 -12.57
N ARG A 33 -0.76 1.13 -13.86
CA ARG A 33 -0.05 1.77 -14.99
C ARG A 33 -0.30 3.27 -15.15
N TRP A 34 -1.34 3.81 -14.51
CA TRP A 34 -1.69 5.22 -14.54
C TRP A 34 -1.47 5.93 -13.20
N MET A 35 -1.06 5.19 -12.17
CA MET A 35 -0.74 5.74 -10.86
C MET A 35 0.68 6.34 -10.86
N PRO A 36 0.98 7.26 -9.92
CA PRO A 36 2.33 7.76 -9.73
C PRO A 36 3.34 6.66 -9.34
N PRO A 37 4.65 6.95 -9.37
CA PRO A 37 5.67 6.07 -8.79
C PRO A 37 5.38 5.77 -7.31
N HIS A 38 5.98 4.70 -6.78
CA HIS A 38 5.82 4.30 -5.37
C HIS A 38 4.36 3.97 -4.99
N TYR A 39 3.60 3.39 -5.94
CA TYR A 39 2.27 2.85 -5.73
C TYR A 39 2.33 1.37 -5.35
N GLU A 40 1.90 1.02 -4.14
CA GLU A 40 1.77 -0.36 -3.66
C GLU A 40 0.31 -0.71 -3.36
N THR A 41 -0.02 -2.00 -3.40
CA THR A 41 -1.38 -2.50 -3.20
C THR A 41 -1.46 -3.57 -2.12
N LEU A 42 -2.46 -3.43 -1.24
CA LEU A 42 -2.85 -4.39 -0.23
C LEU A 42 -4.25 -4.92 -0.56
N GLY A 43 -4.44 -6.22 -0.41
CA GLY A 43 -5.66 -6.90 -0.80
C GLY A 43 -5.74 -8.30 -0.23
N THR A 44 -6.95 -8.83 -0.21
CA THR A 44 -7.33 -10.08 0.44
C THR A 44 -7.16 -11.29 -0.50
N ASP A 45 -5.96 -11.46 -1.05
CA ASP A 45 -5.63 -12.58 -1.92
C ASP A 45 -5.67 -13.91 -1.16
N GLY A 46 -6.34 -14.92 -1.72
CA GLY A 46 -6.44 -16.27 -1.15
C GLY A 46 -7.87 -16.68 -0.80
N TYR A 47 -8.00 -17.82 -0.12
CA TYR A 47 -9.29 -18.34 0.34
C TYR A 47 -9.73 -17.68 1.65
N GLY A 48 -11.05 -17.51 1.81
CA GLY A 48 -11.65 -17.01 3.06
C GLY A 48 -11.47 -18.00 4.21
N LEU A 49 -11.40 -17.44 5.43
CA LEU A 49 -11.34 -18.18 6.69
C LEU A 49 -12.49 -17.75 7.61
N SER A 50 -12.87 -18.62 8.54
CA SER A 50 -13.84 -18.31 9.59
C SER A 50 -13.11 -17.77 10.82
N GLU A 51 -13.03 -16.45 10.94
CA GLU A 51 -12.48 -15.78 12.12
C GLU A 51 -13.12 -14.39 12.31
N SER A 52 -12.72 -13.68 13.38
CA SER A 52 -13.12 -12.28 13.59
C SER A 52 -12.59 -11.36 12.49
N ARG A 53 -13.28 -10.24 12.24
CA ARG A 53 -12.82 -9.25 11.24
C ARG A 53 -11.42 -8.72 11.53
N GLN A 54 -11.07 -8.54 12.80
CA GLN A 54 -9.75 -8.04 13.17
C GLN A 54 -8.68 -9.07 12.79
N SER A 55 -8.87 -10.33 13.23
CA SER A 55 -7.99 -11.45 12.90
C SER A 55 -7.83 -11.62 11.38
N LEU A 56 -8.93 -11.52 10.62
CA LEU A 56 -8.89 -11.64 9.16
C LEU A 56 -8.17 -10.48 8.49
N ARG A 57 -8.33 -9.23 8.96
CA ARG A 57 -7.60 -8.09 8.38
C ARG A 57 -6.10 -8.19 8.63
N ASP A 58 -5.69 -8.71 9.79
CA ASP A 58 -4.29 -8.99 10.07
C ASP A 58 -3.78 -10.16 9.21
N TYR A 59 -4.55 -11.25 9.09
CA TYR A 59 -4.20 -12.40 8.25
C TYR A 59 -4.02 -12.05 6.77
N PHE A 60 -4.92 -11.24 6.20
CA PHE A 60 -4.85 -10.79 4.81
C PHE A 60 -3.95 -9.57 4.62
N GLU A 61 -3.25 -9.10 5.66
CA GLU A 61 -2.31 -7.99 5.60
C GLU A 61 -2.94 -6.66 5.14
N VAL A 62 -4.23 -6.43 5.47
CA VAL A 62 -5.00 -5.21 5.15
C VAL A 62 -5.37 -4.39 6.39
N SER A 63 -4.78 -4.71 7.55
CA SER A 63 -5.01 -3.98 8.79
C SER A 63 -4.27 -2.64 8.83
N ALA A 64 -4.67 -1.76 9.75
CA ALA A 64 -4.03 -0.45 9.92
C ALA A 64 -2.52 -0.58 10.19
N GLN A 65 -2.11 -1.62 10.92
CA GLN A 65 -0.69 -1.88 11.16
C GLN A 65 0.03 -2.19 9.83
N CYS A 66 -0.50 -3.11 9.02
CA CYS A 66 0.07 -3.45 7.71
C CYS A 66 0.14 -2.23 6.76
N ILE A 67 -0.83 -1.32 6.83
CA ILE A 67 -0.84 -0.08 6.04
C ILE A 67 0.31 0.85 6.45
N VAL A 68 0.48 1.10 7.76
CA VAL A 68 1.57 1.94 8.29
C VAL A 68 2.92 1.33 7.93
N GLN A 69 3.03 0.03 8.16
CA GLN A 69 4.18 -0.79 7.81
C GLN A 69 4.58 -0.63 6.34
N THR A 70 3.61 -0.81 5.44
CA THR A 70 3.79 -0.61 4.00
C THR A 70 4.21 0.84 3.68
N ALA A 71 3.59 1.85 4.30
CA ALA A 71 3.96 3.24 4.10
C ALA A 71 5.41 3.55 4.47
N VAL A 72 5.86 3.10 5.64
CA VAL A 72 7.23 3.32 6.12
C VAL A 72 8.24 2.62 5.19
N SER A 73 7.94 1.39 4.77
CA SER A 73 8.79 0.64 3.83
C SER A 73 8.94 1.36 2.48
N ILE A 74 7.84 1.86 1.91
CA ILE A 74 7.88 2.58 0.63
C ILE A 74 8.59 3.93 0.79
N LEU A 75 8.33 4.67 1.87
CA LEU A 75 9.03 5.94 2.15
C LEU A 75 10.55 5.75 2.20
N PHE A 76 11.01 4.66 2.81
CA PHE A 76 12.43 4.31 2.85
C PHE A 76 12.96 3.96 1.46
N ARG A 77 12.26 3.10 0.71
CA ARG A 77 12.64 2.73 -0.67
C ARG A 77 12.64 3.91 -1.64
N ALA A 78 11.78 4.91 -1.39
CA ALA A 78 11.71 6.17 -2.14
C ALA A 78 12.77 7.21 -1.69
N GLY A 79 13.53 6.92 -0.64
CA GLY A 79 14.56 7.83 -0.12
C GLY A 79 14.03 9.01 0.69
N HIS A 80 12.76 9.00 1.08
CA HIS A 80 12.15 10.06 1.89
C HIS A 80 12.51 9.97 3.37
N ILE A 81 12.90 8.78 3.85
CA ILE A 81 13.38 8.56 5.21
C ILE A 81 14.68 7.77 5.19
N ASP A 82 15.53 8.01 6.19
CA ASP A 82 16.76 7.25 6.38
C ASP A 82 16.56 5.96 7.19
N LYS A 83 17.60 5.13 7.29
CA LYS A 83 17.55 3.87 8.04
C LYS A 83 17.24 4.09 9.53
N LYS A 84 17.73 5.18 10.13
CA LYS A 84 17.49 5.49 11.54
C LYS A 84 16.03 5.82 11.79
N GLN A 85 15.39 6.54 10.88
CA GLN A 85 13.96 6.83 10.90
C GLN A 85 13.14 5.54 10.67
N LEU A 86 13.57 4.69 9.73
CA LEU A 86 12.96 3.38 9.52
C LEU A 86 13.00 2.53 10.79
N ASP A 87 14.17 2.34 11.40
CA ASP A 87 14.37 1.58 12.65
C ASP A 87 13.51 2.14 13.80
N LYS A 88 13.33 3.47 13.86
CA LYS A 88 12.50 4.14 14.87
C LYS A 88 11.00 3.86 14.66
N HIS A 89 10.53 3.90 13.42
CA HIS A 89 9.12 3.77 13.08
C HIS A 89 8.67 2.32 12.89
N TRP A 90 9.62 1.42 12.62
CA TRP A 90 9.44 -0.02 12.57
C TRP A 90 10.66 -0.72 13.18
N PRO A 91 10.71 -0.87 14.51
CA PRO A 91 11.73 -1.69 15.15
C PRO A 91 11.52 -3.18 14.83
N GLY A 92 12.58 -3.88 14.45
CA GLY A 92 12.52 -5.33 14.15
C GLY A 92 11.88 -5.68 12.81
N HIS A 93 12.00 -4.81 11.80
CA HIS A 93 11.80 -5.24 10.41
C HIS A 93 13.02 -6.07 10.01
N GLU A 94 12.87 -7.39 9.92
CA GLU A 94 13.82 -8.27 9.25
C GLU A 94 13.26 -8.71 7.90
#